data_AF-Q4SY24-F1
#
_entry.id   AF-Q4SY24-F1
#
_cell.length_a   1.000
_cell.length_b   1.000
_cell.length_c   1.000
_cell.angle_alpha   90.00
_cell.angle_beta   90.00
_cell.angle_gamma   90.00
#
_symmetry.space_group_name_H-M   'P 1'
#
loop_
_entity.id
_entity.type
_entity.pdbx_description
1 polymer ?
#
loop_
_entity_poly.entity_id
_entity_poly.type
_entity_poly.pdbx_seq_one_letter_code
_entity_poly.pdbx_strand_id
1 'polypeptide(L)'
;NVFRKLMAQSDKEKGDVLSLEEILAEGSDPGEKRPAPQANSGGTLRTGKAKLRALREAMYHSAEHGHVDITIDIRSLGVPWTLHTWLETLRTCFVQHRRPLIQGLLKDFSCIHEDEYTEELLTHGLPLMFQILRVCKNEVISQQLSVIFTHCYGPFPIPKLTEIKRKQTSRLGAELQRKFKASVS
;
A
#
# COMPACT_ATOMS: atom_id res chain seq x y z
N ASN A 1 -0.04 -21.99 3.04
CA ASN A 1 -0.29 -20.91 4.03
C ASN A 1 -1.62 -21.12 4.73
N VAL A 2 -1.63 -20.91 6.05
CA VAL A 2 -2.82 -21.03 6.91
C VAL A 2 -3.89 -20.00 6.51
N PHE A 3 -3.48 -18.80 6.10
CA PHE A 3 -4.37 -17.74 5.60
C PHE A 3 -5.26 -18.21 4.43
N ARG A 4 -4.69 -18.89 3.44
CA ARG A 4 -5.45 -19.45 2.31
C ARG A 4 -6.43 -20.54 2.75
N LYS A 5 -6.09 -21.34 3.77
CA LYS A 5 -6.99 -22.36 4.34
C LYS A 5 -8.15 -21.71 5.10
N LEU A 6 -7.89 -20.67 5.88
CA LEU A 6 -8.93 -19.90 6.60
C LEU A 6 -9.90 -19.21 5.63
N MET A 7 -9.38 -18.61 4.55
CA MET A 7 -10.24 -18.01 3.50
C MET A 7 -11.06 -19.05 2.72
N ALA A 8 -10.54 -20.27 2.55
CA ALA A 8 -11.28 -21.35 1.91
C ALA A 8 -12.32 -22.01 2.85
N GLN A 9 -12.14 -21.89 4.17
CA GLN A 9 -13.10 -22.38 5.17
C GLN A 9 -14.31 -21.44 5.31
N SER A 10 -14.13 -20.12 5.22
CA SER A 10 -15.25 -19.17 5.32
C SER A 10 -16.26 -19.28 4.17
N ASP A 11 -15.84 -19.76 3.00
CA ASP A 11 -16.75 -20.08 1.90
C ASP A 11 -17.45 -21.45 2.09
N LYS A 12 -16.94 -22.35 2.95
CA LYS A 12 -17.55 -23.66 3.26
C LYS A 12 -18.51 -23.63 4.45
N GLU A 13 -18.30 -22.77 5.44
CA GLU A 13 -19.14 -22.70 6.66
C GLU A 13 -20.43 -21.88 6.48
N LYS A 14 -20.66 -21.25 5.32
CA LYS A 14 -21.96 -20.65 5.00
C LYS A 14 -23.09 -21.67 4.75
N GLY A 15 -22.78 -22.96 4.73
CA GLY A 15 -23.77 -24.01 4.51
C GLY A 15 -24.65 -24.33 5.72
N ASP A 16 -24.31 -23.84 6.91
CA ASP A 16 -25.02 -24.19 8.17
C ASP A 16 -25.57 -22.95 8.91
N VAL A 17 -25.47 -21.76 8.30
CA VAL A 17 -26.10 -20.56 8.83
C VAL A 17 -27.44 -20.40 8.12
N LEU A 18 -28.51 -20.83 8.78
CA LEU A 18 -29.90 -20.61 8.36
C LEU A 18 -30.07 -19.15 7.95
N SER A 19 -30.69 -18.91 6.79
CA SER A 19 -30.90 -17.54 6.32
C SER A 19 -31.81 -16.79 7.30
N LEU A 20 -31.64 -15.48 7.40
CA LEU A 20 -32.53 -14.63 8.21
C LEU A 20 -33.99 -14.77 7.74
N GLU A 21 -34.21 -15.09 6.45
CA GLU A 21 -35.53 -15.42 5.90
C GLU A 21 -36.11 -16.73 6.46
N GLU A 22 -35.25 -17.70 6.79
CA GLU A 22 -35.62 -19.01 7.33
C GLU A 22 -35.98 -18.89 8.81
N ILE A 23 -35.23 -18.08 9.57
CA ILE A 23 -35.54 -17.72 10.97
C ILE A 23 -36.87 -16.97 11.07
N LEU A 24 -37.19 -16.12 10.09
CA LEU A 24 -38.44 -15.34 10.05
C LEU A 24 -39.65 -16.14 9.54
N ALA A 25 -39.44 -17.33 8.97
CA ALA A 25 -40.50 -18.18 8.46
C ALA A 25 -41.12 -19.10 9.54
N GLU A 26 -40.56 -19.18 10.75
CA GLU A 26 -41.04 -20.05 11.85
C GLU A 26 -42.29 -19.50 12.59
N GLY A 27 -43.03 -18.55 12.01
CA GLY A 27 -44.09 -17.80 12.69
C GLY A 27 -45.42 -17.65 11.96
N SER A 28 -45.74 -18.45 10.93
CA SER A 28 -47.09 -18.42 10.33
C SER A 28 -47.52 -19.76 9.71
N ASP A 29 -48.67 -20.26 10.18
CA ASP A 29 -49.36 -21.52 9.81
C ASP A 29 -49.98 -21.47 8.38
N PRO A 30 -50.53 -22.57 7.82
CA PRO A 30 -50.24 -23.05 6.47
C PRO A 30 -51.33 -22.71 5.46
N GLY A 31 -50.94 -22.19 4.30
CA GLY A 31 -51.89 -21.96 3.20
C GLY A 31 -51.20 -21.67 1.88
N GLU A 32 -51.34 -22.63 0.96
CA GLU A 32 -51.23 -22.49 -0.50
C GLU A 32 -49.85 -22.38 -1.20
N LYS A 33 -49.42 -23.54 -1.72
CA LYS A 33 -49.02 -23.80 -3.13
C LYS A 33 -48.30 -22.69 -3.93
N ARG A 34 -46.96 -22.87 -4.08
CA ARG A 34 -46.05 -22.76 -5.28
C ARG A 34 -46.26 -21.63 -6.34
N PRO A 35 -45.24 -21.23 -7.14
CA PRO A 35 -43.88 -21.76 -7.29
C PRO A 35 -42.74 -20.69 -7.23
N ALA A 36 -41.52 -21.11 -6.88
CA ALA A 36 -40.29 -20.43 -7.34
C ALA A 36 -40.22 -20.53 -8.89
N PRO A 37 -39.62 -19.60 -9.67
CA PRO A 37 -38.20 -19.27 -9.51
C PRO A 37 -37.75 -17.92 -10.13
N GLN A 38 -37.22 -16.93 -9.39
CA GLN A 38 -36.46 -15.85 -10.04
C GLN A 38 -35.23 -15.40 -9.24
N ALA A 39 -34.08 -15.83 -9.76
CA ALA A 39 -32.80 -15.13 -9.84
C ALA A 39 -32.62 -13.91 -8.94
N ASN A 40 -31.99 -14.10 -7.78
CA ASN A 40 -31.44 -12.98 -7.01
C ASN A 40 -29.91 -13.01 -7.03
N SER A 41 -29.34 -12.64 -8.18
CA SER A 41 -27.91 -12.32 -8.38
C SER A 41 -27.45 -11.09 -7.58
N GLY A 42 -28.30 -10.52 -6.72
CA GLY A 42 -28.01 -9.34 -5.89
C GLY A 42 -27.29 -9.65 -4.57
N GLY A 43 -27.29 -10.90 -4.10
CA GLY A 43 -26.64 -11.29 -2.84
C GLY A 43 -25.12 -11.33 -2.93
N THR A 44 -24.58 -11.87 -4.01
CA THR A 44 -23.12 -12.03 -4.26
C THR A 44 -22.39 -10.70 -4.42
N LEU A 45 -23.01 -9.69 -5.02
CA LEU A 45 -22.40 -8.36 -5.22
C LEU A 45 -22.27 -7.55 -3.91
N ARG A 46 -23.25 -7.66 -2.99
CA ARG A 46 -23.17 -7.02 -1.66
C ARG A 46 -22.09 -7.67 -0.80
N THR A 47 -21.99 -8.99 -0.82
CA THR A 47 -20.93 -9.72 -0.11
C THR A 47 -19.55 -9.41 -0.67
N GLY A 48 -19.41 -9.26 -1.99
CA GLY A 48 -18.12 -8.94 -2.64
C GLY A 48 -17.54 -7.59 -2.20
N LYS A 49 -18.37 -6.54 -2.12
CA LYS A 49 -17.92 -5.21 -1.65
C LYS A 49 -17.52 -5.24 -0.17
N ALA A 50 -18.27 -5.94 0.68
CA ALA A 50 -17.92 -6.10 2.09
C ALA A 50 -16.61 -6.89 2.26
N LYS A 51 -16.43 -7.99 1.50
CA LYS A 51 -15.20 -8.79 1.48
C LYS A 51 -14.00 -7.96 1.04
N LEU A 52 -14.13 -7.15 -0.02
CA LEU A 52 -13.06 -6.27 -0.50
C LEU A 52 -12.68 -5.22 0.55
N ARG A 53 -13.65 -4.62 1.25
CA ARG A 53 -13.37 -3.68 2.34
C ARG A 53 -12.62 -4.36 3.49
N ALA A 54 -13.05 -5.54 3.91
CA ALA A 54 -12.36 -6.31 4.95
C ALA A 54 -10.93 -6.68 4.55
N LEU A 55 -10.71 -7.06 3.28
CA LEU A 55 -9.38 -7.36 2.77
C LEU A 55 -8.49 -6.12 2.69
N ARG A 56 -9.02 -4.95 2.33
CA ARG A 56 -8.28 -3.68 2.38
C ARG A 56 -7.85 -3.33 3.80
N GLU A 57 -8.73 -3.50 4.77
CA GLU A 57 -8.41 -3.26 6.18
C GLU A 57 -7.35 -4.24 6.69
N ALA A 58 -7.48 -5.53 6.34
CA ALA A 58 -6.49 -6.54 6.68
C ALA A 58 -5.12 -6.22 6.04
N MET A 59 -5.11 -5.73 4.79
CA MET A 59 -3.90 -5.30 4.10
C MET A 59 -3.25 -4.08 4.75
N TYR A 60 -4.05 -3.12 5.19
CA TYR A 60 -3.60 -1.95 5.93
C TYR A 60 -2.91 -2.36 7.22
N HIS A 61 -3.59 -3.15 8.06
CA HIS A 61 -3.02 -3.60 9.32
C HIS A 61 -1.81 -4.51 9.14
N SER A 62 -1.80 -5.40 8.14
CA SER A 62 -0.65 -6.26 7.89
C SER A 62 0.58 -5.45 7.45
N ALA A 63 0.39 -4.39 6.65
CA ALA A 63 1.46 -3.48 6.26
C ALA A 63 2.03 -2.72 7.48
N GLU A 64 1.16 -2.09 8.28
CA GLU A 64 1.54 -1.30 9.48
C GLU A 64 2.31 -2.11 10.53
N HIS A 65 2.04 -3.42 10.64
CA HIS A 65 2.72 -4.31 11.59
C HIS A 65 3.90 -5.07 10.96
N GLY A 66 4.29 -4.74 9.73
CA GLY A 66 5.42 -5.36 9.04
C GLY A 66 5.22 -6.82 8.66
N HIS A 67 3.97 -7.29 8.57
CA HIS A 67 3.59 -8.64 8.15
C HIS A 67 3.60 -8.76 6.61
N VAL A 68 4.77 -8.55 6.02
CA VAL A 68 4.96 -8.46 4.55
C VAL A 68 4.34 -9.64 3.81
N ASP A 69 4.60 -10.88 4.23
CA ASP A 69 4.11 -12.05 3.52
C ASP A 69 2.57 -12.11 3.50
N ILE A 70 1.90 -11.65 4.57
CA ILE A 70 0.44 -11.52 4.62
C ILE A 70 -0.03 -10.41 3.66
N THR A 71 0.64 -9.26 3.66
CA THR A 71 0.30 -8.15 2.74
C THR A 71 0.43 -8.59 1.27
N ILE A 72 1.49 -9.30 0.92
CA ILE A 72 1.71 -9.85 -0.43
C ILE A 72 0.66 -10.91 -0.77
N ASP A 73 0.32 -11.81 0.16
CA ASP A 73 -0.75 -12.78 -0.02
C ASP A 73 -2.10 -12.08 -0.28
N ILE A 74 -2.44 -11.01 0.45
CA ILE A 74 -3.67 -10.22 0.23
C ILE A 74 -3.63 -9.48 -1.11
N ARG A 75 -2.49 -8.89 -1.50
CA ARG A 75 -2.30 -8.28 -2.82
C ARG A 75 -2.57 -9.27 -3.94
N SER A 76 -2.12 -10.52 -3.79
CA SER A 76 -2.34 -11.58 -4.77
C SER A 76 -3.82 -11.96 -4.95
N LEU A 77 -4.69 -11.60 -3.99
CA LEU A 77 -6.15 -11.76 -4.09
C LEU A 77 -6.82 -10.62 -4.88
N GLY A 78 -6.05 -9.68 -5.43
CA GLY A 78 -6.55 -8.59 -6.28
C GLY A 78 -6.89 -7.31 -5.52
N VAL A 79 -6.49 -7.17 -4.25
CA VAL A 79 -6.62 -5.90 -3.53
C VAL A 79 -5.60 -4.91 -4.12
N PRO A 80 -6.02 -3.71 -4.57
CA PRO A 80 -5.09 -2.71 -5.07
C PRO A 80 -4.21 -2.18 -3.95
N TRP A 81 -2.99 -1.79 -4.30
CA TRP A 81 -2.17 -0.99 -3.41
C TRP A 81 -2.84 0.36 -3.16
N THR A 82 -2.81 0.83 -1.92
CA THR A 82 -2.85 2.26 -1.63
C THR A 82 -1.41 2.76 -1.55
N LEU A 83 -1.19 4.07 -1.72
CA LEU A 83 0.15 4.67 -1.56
C LEU A 83 0.79 4.25 -0.22
N HIS A 84 0.02 4.36 0.86
CA HIS A 84 0.45 4.02 2.21
C HIS A 84 0.84 2.55 2.37
N THR A 85 -0.04 1.61 1.97
CA THR A 85 0.23 0.16 2.11
C THR A 85 1.40 -0.29 1.26
N TRP A 86 1.58 0.29 0.07
CA TRP A 86 2.75 0.06 -0.75
C TRP A 86 4.03 0.57 -0.07
N LEU A 87 4.00 1.81 0.43
CA LEU A 87 5.15 2.47 1.03
C LEU A 87 5.62 1.73 2.28
N GLU A 88 4.70 1.33 3.17
CA GLU A 88 5.05 0.66 4.41
C GLU A 88 5.55 -0.78 4.17
N THR A 89 4.98 -1.47 3.19
CA THR A 89 5.50 -2.77 2.74
C THR A 89 6.89 -2.62 2.15
N LEU A 90 7.13 -1.59 1.32
CA LEU A 90 8.45 -1.30 0.73
C LEU A 90 9.49 -0.99 1.81
N ARG A 91 9.13 -0.17 2.80
CA ARG A 91 9.97 0.16 3.95
C ARG A 91 10.37 -1.12 4.70
N THR A 92 9.39 -1.95 5.02
CA THR A 92 9.63 -3.20 5.75
C THR A 92 10.51 -4.17 4.94
N CYS A 93 10.23 -4.33 3.63
CA CYS A 93 11.06 -5.15 2.75
C CYS A 93 12.50 -4.66 2.67
N PHE A 94 12.69 -3.34 2.66
CA PHE A 94 14.01 -2.72 2.63
C PHE A 94 14.80 -2.98 3.93
N VAL A 95 14.16 -2.79 5.09
CA VAL A 95 14.73 -3.09 6.42
C VAL A 95 15.08 -4.57 6.55
N GLN A 96 14.22 -5.46 6.06
CA GLN A 96 14.45 -6.91 6.07
C GLN A 96 15.34 -7.43 4.94
N HIS A 97 15.87 -6.54 4.09
CA HIS A 97 16.73 -6.87 2.95
C HIS A 97 16.12 -7.88 1.96
N ARG A 98 14.80 -7.87 1.79
CA ARG A 98 14.03 -8.78 0.92
C ARG A 98 14.07 -8.33 -0.54
N ARG A 99 15.24 -8.37 -1.18
CA ARG A 99 15.48 -7.79 -2.53
C ARG A 99 14.46 -8.18 -3.61
N PRO A 100 14.03 -9.46 -3.76
CA PRO A 100 13.03 -9.81 -4.77
C PRO A 100 11.69 -9.10 -4.56
N LEU A 101 11.28 -8.91 -3.31
CA LEU A 101 10.05 -8.17 -2.98
C LEU A 101 10.20 -6.68 -3.24
N ILE A 102 11.36 -6.09 -2.94
CA ILE A 102 11.64 -4.69 -3.29
C ILE A 102 11.48 -4.50 -4.80
N GLN A 103 12.07 -5.36 -5.63
CA GLN A 103 11.93 -5.28 -7.09
C GLN A 103 10.48 -5.42 -7.56
N GLY A 104 9.72 -6.33 -6.95
CA GLY A 104 8.28 -6.48 -7.23
C GLY A 104 7.48 -5.22 -6.87
N LEU A 105 7.71 -4.67 -5.67
CA LEU A 105 7.02 -3.47 -5.20
C LEU A 105 7.35 -2.25 -6.06
N LEU A 106 8.61 -2.04 -6.43
CA LEU A 106 8.98 -0.93 -7.32
C LEU A 106 8.32 -1.05 -8.71
N LYS A 107 8.15 -2.28 -9.22
CA LYS A 107 7.40 -2.51 -10.46
C LYS A 107 5.91 -2.18 -10.30
N ASP A 108 5.34 -2.50 -9.15
CA ASP A 108 3.93 -2.30 -8.83
C ASP A 108 3.56 -0.83 -8.54
N PHE A 109 4.52 0.09 -8.46
CA PHE A 109 4.24 1.51 -8.19
C PHE A 109 3.22 2.11 -9.19
N SER A 110 3.28 1.71 -10.47
CA SER A 110 2.34 2.16 -11.50
C SER A 110 0.89 1.68 -11.29
N CYS A 111 0.63 0.80 -10.32
CA CYS A 111 -0.73 0.40 -9.95
C CYS A 111 -1.40 1.39 -9.00
N ILE A 112 -0.66 2.36 -8.44
CA ILE A 112 -1.20 3.45 -7.62
C ILE A 112 -1.53 4.59 -8.57
N HIS A 113 -2.75 5.11 -8.51
CA HIS A 113 -3.13 6.20 -9.40
C HIS A 113 -2.52 7.53 -8.95
N GLU A 114 -2.22 8.42 -9.90
CA GLU A 114 -1.60 9.72 -9.62
C GLU A 114 -2.45 10.61 -8.70
N ASP A 115 -3.78 10.46 -8.69
CA ASP A 115 -4.68 11.17 -7.77
C ASP A 115 -4.56 10.68 -6.31
N GLU A 116 -3.94 9.53 -6.09
CA GLU A 116 -3.61 9.01 -4.75
C GLU A 116 -2.24 9.50 -4.25
N TYR A 117 -1.49 10.28 -5.04
CA TYR A 117 -0.21 10.83 -4.61
C TYR A 117 -0.42 11.93 -3.56
N THR A 118 -0.17 11.58 -2.30
CA THR A 118 -0.26 12.50 -1.17
C THR A 118 1.12 13.08 -0.80
N GLU A 119 1.15 14.00 0.17
CA GLU A 119 2.39 14.54 0.75
C GLU A 119 3.32 13.44 1.28
N GLU A 120 2.78 12.30 1.71
CA GLU A 120 3.51 11.13 2.19
C GLU A 120 4.53 10.61 1.16
N LEU A 121 4.18 10.67 -0.14
CA LEU A 121 5.10 10.28 -1.21
C LEU A 121 6.34 11.18 -1.23
N LEU A 122 6.18 12.48 -0.97
CA LEU A 122 7.27 13.45 -0.98
C LEU A 122 8.11 13.39 0.30
N THR A 123 7.46 13.32 1.46
CA THR A 123 8.11 13.38 2.78
C THR A 123 8.71 12.06 3.21
N HIS A 124 8.12 10.93 2.79
CA HIS A 124 8.55 9.60 3.22
C HIS A 124 8.92 8.68 2.05
N GLY A 125 8.16 8.72 0.95
CA GLY A 125 8.39 7.88 -0.22
C GLY A 125 9.71 8.16 -0.94
N LEU A 126 9.92 9.40 -1.39
CA LEU A 126 11.14 9.83 -2.08
C LEU A 126 12.40 9.59 -1.24
N PRO A 127 12.47 9.99 0.06
CA PRO A 127 13.64 9.68 0.88
C PRO A 127 13.94 8.19 0.98
N LEU A 128 12.92 7.34 1.15
CA LEU A 128 13.09 5.89 1.17
C LEU A 128 13.63 5.37 -0.17
N MET A 129 13.07 5.83 -1.30
CA MET A 129 13.52 5.44 -2.63
C MET A 129 14.98 5.83 -2.90
N PHE A 130 15.40 7.04 -2.52
CA PHE A 130 16.82 7.44 -2.61
C PHE A 130 17.71 6.62 -1.68
N GLN A 131 17.22 6.24 -0.50
CA GLN A 131 17.96 5.37 0.41
C GLN A 131 18.13 3.97 -0.18
N ILE A 132 17.08 3.41 -0.78
CA ILE A 132 17.13 2.12 -1.51
C ILE A 132 18.15 2.20 -2.64
N LEU A 133 18.10 3.26 -3.47
CA LEU A 133 19.05 3.49 -4.57
C LEU A 133 20.50 3.47 -4.07
N ARG A 134 20.76 4.18 -2.97
CA ARG A 134 22.10 4.31 -2.37
C ARG A 134 22.61 3.00 -1.81
N VAL A 135 21.75 2.20 -1.16
CA VAL A 135 22.15 1.02 -0.38
C VAL A 135 22.17 -0.25 -1.23
N CYS A 136 21.15 -0.49 -2.07
CA CYS A 136 21.00 -1.76 -2.76
C CYS A 136 22.04 -1.99 -3.87
N LYS A 137 22.57 -0.92 -4.48
CA LYS A 137 23.58 -0.97 -5.57
C LYS A 137 23.27 -2.06 -6.61
N ASN A 138 22.01 -2.13 -7.05
CA ASN A 138 21.53 -3.15 -7.96
C ASN A 138 20.91 -2.47 -9.19
N GLU A 139 21.38 -2.84 -10.38
CA GLU A 139 20.98 -2.15 -11.62
C GLU A 139 19.48 -2.23 -11.90
N VAL A 140 18.84 -3.38 -11.63
CA VAL A 140 17.39 -3.54 -11.83
C VAL A 140 16.61 -2.61 -10.90
N ILE A 141 16.99 -2.54 -9.62
CA ILE A 141 16.37 -1.62 -8.65
C ILE A 141 16.61 -0.17 -9.09
N SER A 142 17.84 0.17 -9.50
CA SER A 142 18.17 1.52 -9.98
C SER A 142 17.35 1.92 -11.20
N GLN A 143 17.16 1.02 -12.16
CA GLN A 143 16.33 1.26 -13.35
C GLN A 143 14.86 1.45 -12.97
N GLN A 144 14.31 0.61 -12.09
CA GLN A 144 12.91 0.75 -11.64
C GLN A 144 12.69 2.08 -10.90
N LEU A 145 13.61 2.47 -10.02
CA LEU A 145 13.55 3.77 -9.36
C LEU A 145 13.64 4.93 -10.34
N SER A 146 14.48 4.82 -11.38
CA SER A 146 14.56 5.88 -12.40
C SER A 146 13.24 6.05 -13.15
N VAL A 147 12.53 4.96 -13.46
CA VAL A 147 11.20 5.00 -14.08
C VAL A 147 10.20 5.70 -13.18
N ILE A 148 10.18 5.35 -11.88
CA ILE A 148 9.30 6.01 -10.90
C ILE A 148 9.61 7.51 -10.81
N PHE A 149 10.88 7.88 -10.69
CA PHE A 149 11.27 9.29 -10.59
C PHE A 149 10.89 10.10 -11.84
N THR A 150 11.09 9.55 -13.03
CA THR A 150 10.65 10.20 -14.27
C THR A 150 9.14 10.34 -14.32
N HIS A 151 8.38 9.32 -13.90
CA HIS A 151 6.93 9.37 -13.86
C HIS A 151 6.43 10.43 -12.87
N CYS A 152 6.94 10.46 -11.64
CA CYS A 152 6.56 11.45 -10.63
C CYS A 152 6.99 12.89 -10.98
N TYR A 153 8.06 13.06 -11.76
CA TYR A 153 8.52 14.37 -12.21
C TYR A 153 7.66 14.94 -13.36
N GLY A 154 7.07 14.07 -14.17
CA GLY A 154 6.24 14.44 -15.31
C GLY A 154 7.05 14.97 -16.51
N PRO A 155 6.36 15.44 -17.57
CA PRO A 155 6.99 15.89 -18.82
C PRO A 155 7.67 17.26 -18.70
N PHE A 156 7.77 17.81 -17.49
CA PHE A 156 8.38 19.11 -17.28
C PHE A 156 9.90 19.00 -17.51
N PRO A 157 10.51 20.00 -18.18
CA PRO A 157 11.94 20.00 -18.35
C PRO A 157 12.57 20.07 -16.96
N ILE A 158 13.51 19.17 -16.66
CA ILE A 158 14.33 19.26 -15.45
C ILE A 158 14.93 20.68 -15.42
N PRO A 159 14.61 21.53 -14.41
CA PRO A 159 15.18 22.85 -14.28
C PRO A 159 16.68 22.70 -14.42
N LYS A 160 17.27 23.50 -15.32
CA LYS A 160 18.72 23.53 -15.45
C LYS A 160 19.26 23.71 -14.03
N LEU A 161 20.10 22.77 -13.60
CA LEU A 161 20.80 22.89 -12.34
C LEU A 161 21.65 24.15 -12.48
N THR A 162 21.12 25.29 -12.04
CA THR A 162 21.91 26.49 -11.85
C THR A 162 22.98 26.04 -10.89
N GLU A 163 24.23 25.98 -11.34
CA GLU A 163 25.33 25.65 -10.45
C GLU A 163 25.11 26.48 -9.20
N ILE A 164 24.89 25.80 -8.07
CA ILE A 164 25.04 26.46 -6.79
C ILE A 164 26.51 26.81 -6.82
N LYS A 165 26.82 28.03 -7.27
CA LYS A 165 28.08 28.68 -6.95
C LYS A 165 28.11 28.57 -5.44
N ARG A 166 28.83 27.56 -4.94
CA ARG A 166 29.42 27.61 -3.62
C ARG A 166 30.20 28.91 -3.70
N LYS A 167 29.58 30.01 -3.29
CA LYS A 167 30.32 31.11 -2.71
C LYS A 167 31.11 30.38 -1.65
N GLN A 168 32.41 30.26 -1.92
CA GLN A 168 33.38 29.89 -0.93
C GLN A 168 33.16 30.91 0.16
N THR A 169 32.31 30.57 1.13
CA THR A 169 32.00 31.42 2.26
C THR A 169 33.15 31.27 3.23
N SER A 170 34.33 31.71 2.78
CA SER A 170 35.56 31.85 3.57
C SER A 170 35.42 32.88 4.69
N ARG A 171 34.19 33.36 4.99
CA ARG A 171 33.90 34.31 6.06
C ARG A 171 32.65 34.03 6.90
N LEU A 172 31.83 33.00 6.60
CA LEU A 172 30.64 32.69 7.43
C LEU A 172 30.90 31.71 8.58
N GLY A 173 32.08 31.07 8.63
CA GLY A 173 32.47 30.20 9.76
C GLY A 173 32.80 30.95 11.05
N ALA A 174 33.27 32.20 10.97
CA ALA A 174 33.74 32.94 12.16
C ALA A 174 32.62 33.71 12.90
N GLU A 175 31.46 33.89 12.27
CA GLU A 175 30.36 34.69 12.83
C GLU A 175 29.28 33.82 13.50
N LEU A 176 28.97 32.64 12.93
CA LEU A 176 28.11 31.66 13.60
C LEU A 176 28.74 31.11 14.90
N GLN A 177 30.07 30.93 14.90
CA GLN A 177 30.78 30.40 16.07
C GLN A 177 30.90 31.43 17.22
N ARG A 178 30.88 32.74 16.92
CA ARG A 178 30.84 33.81 17.93
C ARG A 178 29.46 33.98 18.56
N LYS A 179 28.39 33.83 17.78
CA LYS A 179 27.02 33.92 18.31
C LYS A 179 26.65 32.74 19.22
N PHE A 180 27.23 31.56 18.99
CA PHE A 180 26.99 30.40 19.86
C PHE A 180 27.71 30.50 21.21
N LYS A 181 28.88 31.15 21.27
CA LYS A 181 29.65 31.30 22.53
C LYS A 181 29.13 32.43 23.42
N ALA A 182 28.49 33.45 22.84
CA ALA A 182 27.90 34.57 23.59
C ALA A 182 26.50 34.27 24.17
N SER A 183 25.89 33.13 23.82
CA SER A 183 24.61 32.69 24.38
C SER A 183 24.76 31.60 25.45
N VAL A 184 26.01 31.18 25.76
CA VAL A 184 26.33 30.14 26.76
C VAL A 184 27.44 30.65 27.70
N SER A 185 27.46 31.94 28.00
CA SER A 185 28.21 32.56 29.10
C SER A 185 27.36 33.66 29.69
#